data_AF-A0AA91GIP0-F1
#
_entry.id   AF-A0AA91GIP0-F1
#
_cell.length_a   1.000
_cell.length_b   1.000
_cell.length_c   1.000
_cell.angle_alpha   90.00
_cell.angle_beta   90.00
_cell.angle_gamma   90.00
#
_symmetry.space_group_name_H-M   'P 1'
#
loop_
_entity.id
_entity.type
_entity.pdbx_description
1 polymer ?
#
loop_
_entity_poly.entity_id
_entity_poly.type
_entity_poly.pdbx_seq_one_letter_code
_entity_poly.pdbx_strand_id
1 'polypeptide(L)'
;DLAEVIARSPQVSIAQRDIVLTAIWVCAADGELHEKEKIKIRQIASILGVEEEIVEQLEQLQQEESALQQKRIKLLYPEKSPY
;
A
#
# COMPACT_ATOMS: atom_id res chain seq x y z
N ASP A 1 16.76 -1.15 17.50
CA ASP A 1 16.26 -2.10 16.49
C ASP A 1 14.88 -1.65 15.99
N LEU A 2 14.50 -1.87 14.73
CA LEU A 2 13.20 -1.37 14.20
C LEU A 2 12.02 -2.02 14.94
N ALA A 3 12.11 -3.32 15.20
CA ALA A 3 11.14 -4.06 16.01
C ALA A 3 11.00 -3.48 17.43
N GLU A 4 12.10 -3.03 18.02
CA GLU A 4 12.11 -2.42 19.35
C GLU A 4 11.45 -1.04 19.37
N VAL A 5 11.59 -0.25 18.31
CA VAL A 5 10.92 1.05 18.15
C VAL A 5 9.42 0.87 17.96
N ILE A 6 9.02 -0.13 17.16
CA ILE A 6 7.62 -0.53 16.94
C ILE A 6 6.98 -0.99 18.26
N ALA A 7 7.65 -1.86 19.02
CA ALA A 7 7.17 -2.37 20.30
C ALA A 7 6.95 -1.27 21.36
N ARG A 8 7.72 -0.17 21.29
CA ARG A 8 7.62 0.97 22.21
C ARG A 8 6.55 1.99 21.81
N SER A 9 5.92 1.85 20.63
CA SER A 9 4.99 2.82 20.08
C SER A 9 3.61 2.19 19.84
N PRO A 10 2.66 2.32 20.78
CA PRO A 10 1.31 1.74 20.66
C PRO A 10 0.56 2.21 19.40
N GLN A 11 0.84 3.43 18.94
CA GLN A 11 0.28 4.00 17.72
C GLN A 11 0.67 3.20 16.48
N VAL A 12 1.91 2.70 16.43
CA VAL A 12 2.40 1.90 15.31
C VAL A 12 1.68 0.57 15.25
N SER A 13 1.36 -0.03 16.41
CA SER A 13 0.59 -1.29 16.45
C SER A 13 -0.84 -1.11 15.95
N ILE A 14 -1.44 0.06 16.13
CA ILE A 14 -2.80 0.35 15.63
C ILE A 14 -2.79 0.59 14.12
N ALA A 15 -1.70 1.19 13.60
CA ALA A 15 -1.59 1.62 12.20
C ALA A 15 -0.82 0.64 11.30
N GLN A 16 -0.49 -0.58 11.75
CA GLN A 16 0.37 -1.52 11.00
C GLN A 16 -0.12 -1.74 9.56
N ARG A 17 -1.41 -2.01 9.39
CA ARG A 17 -2.02 -2.24 8.07
C ARG A 17 -2.05 -0.98 7.20
N ASP A 18 -2.31 0.17 7.82
CA ASP A 18 -2.33 1.47 7.15
C ASP A 18 -0.94 1.86 6.62
N ILE A 19 0.11 1.63 7.44
CA ILE A 19 1.50 1.82 7.04
C ILE A 19 1.86 0.92 5.86
N VAL A 20 1.46 -0.36 5.89
CA VAL A 20 1.71 -1.30 4.79
C VAL A 20 0.98 -0.86 3.52
N LEU A 21 -0.31 -0.50 3.60
CA LEU A 21 -1.09 -0.02 2.46
C LEU A 21 -0.48 1.25 1.85
N THR A 22 -0.09 2.19 2.69
CA THR A 22 0.59 3.43 2.25
C THR A 22 1.90 3.10 1.54
N ALA A 23 2.69 2.15 2.06
CA ALA A 23 3.93 1.72 1.41
C ALA A 23 3.67 1.08 0.03
N ILE A 24 2.63 0.25 -0.10
CA ILE A 24 2.20 -0.32 -1.40
C ILE A 24 1.87 0.80 -2.38
N TRP A 25 1.08 1.80 -1.96
CA TRP A 25 0.73 2.95 -2.78
C TRP A 25 1.94 3.77 -3.23
N VAL A 26 2.91 3.99 -2.34
CA VAL A 26 4.15 4.73 -2.65
C VAL A 26 5.00 3.97 -3.68
N CYS A 27 5.14 2.66 -3.53
CA CYS A 27 5.87 1.84 -4.49
C CYS A 27 5.15 1.78 -5.84
N ALA A 28 3.83 1.66 -5.87
CA ALA A 28 3.05 1.60 -7.10
C ALA A 28 2.92 2.96 -7.84
N ALA A 29 3.52 4.04 -7.33
CA ALA A 29 3.35 5.39 -7.87
C ALA A 29 3.96 5.59 -9.26
N ASP A 30 4.96 4.79 -9.63
CA ASP A 30 5.55 4.78 -10.98
C ASP A 30 4.73 3.95 -12.00
N GLY A 31 3.67 3.30 -11.53
CA GLY A 31 2.67 2.62 -12.34
C GLY A 31 2.69 1.09 -12.21
N GLU A 32 3.74 0.49 -11.67
CA GLU A 32 3.83 -0.96 -11.51
C GLU A 32 4.57 -1.35 -10.22
N LEU A 33 3.94 -2.21 -9.41
CA LEU A 33 4.59 -2.78 -8.24
C LEU A 33 5.56 -3.89 -8.67
N HIS A 34 6.87 -3.60 -8.65
CA HIS A 34 7.88 -4.56 -9.07
C HIS A 34 8.12 -5.66 -8.03
N GLU A 35 8.56 -6.84 -8.46
CA GLU A 35 8.83 -7.99 -7.58
C GLU A 35 9.83 -7.67 -6.44
N LYS A 36 10.82 -6.80 -6.70
CA LYS A 36 11.76 -6.36 -5.67
C LYS A 36 11.09 -5.53 -4.57
N GLU A 37 10.05 -4.79 -4.92
CA GLU A 37 9.31 -3.93 -3.99
C GLU A 37 8.32 -4.75 -3.18
N LYS A 38 7.64 -5.71 -3.83
CA LYS A 38 6.84 -6.74 -3.16
C LYS A 38 7.61 -7.47 -2.07
N ILE A 39 8.85 -7.87 -2.34
CA ILE A 39 9.72 -8.52 -1.34
C ILE A 39 9.97 -7.58 -0.15
N LYS A 40 10.27 -6.29 -0.41
CA LYS A 40 10.49 -5.31 0.67
C LYS A 40 9.23 -5.03 1.48
N ILE A 41 8.07 -4.95 0.84
CA ILE A 41 6.78 -4.75 1.50
C ILE A 41 6.48 -5.93 2.44
N ARG A 42 6.70 -7.17 1.99
CA ARG A 42 6.56 -8.37 2.83
C ARG A 42 7.54 -8.39 4.00
N GLN A 43 8.78 -7.95 3.80
CA GLN A 43 9.75 -7.78 4.90
C GLN A 43 9.27 -6.76 5.93
N ILE A 44 8.77 -5.60 5.49
CA ILE A 44 8.23 -4.56 6.38
C ILE A 44 6.98 -5.07 7.11
N ALA A 45 6.07 -5.73 6.41
CA ALA A 45 4.87 -6.32 6.99
C ALA A 45 5.21 -7.36 8.07
N SER A 46 6.19 -8.23 7.81
CA SER A 46 6.69 -9.20 8.79
C SER A 46 7.25 -8.53 10.04
N ILE A 47 8.03 -7.46 9.89
CA ILE A 47 8.56 -6.67 11.02
C ILE A 47 7.42 -6.00 11.81
N LEU A 48 6.37 -5.56 11.12
CA LEU A 48 5.19 -4.96 11.72
C LEU A 48 4.22 -6.00 12.31
N GLY A 49 4.45 -7.30 12.12
CA GLY A 49 3.56 -8.37 12.58
C GLY A 49 2.25 -8.47 11.78
N VAL A 50 2.26 -8.02 10.52
CA VAL A 50 1.14 -8.19 9.59
C VAL A 50 1.30 -9.53 8.88
N GLU A 51 0.27 -10.36 8.95
CA GLU A 51 0.23 -11.67 8.29
C GLU A 51 0.24 -11.53 6.76
N GLU A 52 0.88 -12.47 6.07
CA GLU A 52 1.02 -12.47 4.62
C GLU A 52 -0.35 -12.40 3.90
N GLU A 53 -1.35 -13.14 4.39
CA GLU A 53 -2.72 -13.10 3.85
C GLU A 53 -3.32 -11.68 3.89
N ILE A 54 -3.03 -10.91 4.94
CA ILE A 54 -3.48 -9.52 5.05
C ILE A 54 -2.70 -8.64 4.07
N VAL A 55 -1.41 -8.90 3.85
CA VAL A 55 -0.63 -8.18 2.83
C VAL A 55 -1.22 -8.38 1.45
N GLU A 56 -1.59 -9.62 1.09
CA GLU A 56 -2.25 -9.93 -0.18
C GLU A 56 -3.60 -9.19 -0.31
N GLN A 57 -4.40 -9.14 0.75
CA GLN A 57 -5.65 -8.37 0.76
C GLN A 57 -5.40 -6.86 0.58
N LEU A 58 -4.32 -6.31 1.15
CA LEU A 58 -3.95 -4.90 0.97
C LEU A 58 -3.42 -4.61 -0.45
N GLU A 59 -2.66 -5.53 -1.04
CA GLU A 59 -2.23 -5.45 -2.45
C GLU A 59 -3.45 -5.45 -3.38
N GLN A 60 -4.43 -6.32 -3.12
CA GLN A 60 -5.69 -6.35 -3.87
C GLN A 60 -6.49 -5.06 -3.69
N LEU A 61 -6.61 -4.55 -2.45
CA LEU A 61 -7.31 -3.31 -2.17
C LEU A 61 -6.72 -2.13 -2.95
N GLN A 62 -5.39 -2.01 -2.98
CA GLN A 62 -4.71 -0.95 -3.73
C GLN A 62 -5.02 -1.03 -5.24
N GLN A 63 -5.06 -2.24 -5.81
CA GLN A 63 -5.43 -2.43 -7.22
C GLN A 63 -6.87 -2.01 -7.50
N GLU A 64 -7.80 -2.36 -6.62
CA GLU A 64 -9.22 -1.97 -6.73
C GLU A 64 -9.39 -0.45 -6.62
N GLU A 65 -8.73 0.19 -5.65
CA GLU A 65 -8.76 1.65 -5.47
C GLU A 65 -8.16 2.38 -6.69
N SER A 66 -7.02 1.91 -7.19
CA SER A 66 -6.38 2.45 -8.39
C SER A 66 -7.28 2.31 -9.61
N ALA A 67 -7.89 1.14 -9.82
CA ALA A 67 -8.82 0.92 -10.92
C ALA A 67 -10.07 1.83 -10.80
N LEU A 68 -10.59 2.02 -9.59
CA LEU A 68 -11.72 2.91 -9.34
C LEU A 68 -11.34 4.38 -9.60
N GLN A 69 -10.14 4.81 -9.20
CA GLN A 69 -9.62 6.14 -9.49
C GLN A 69 -9.51 6.38 -10.99
N GLN A 70 -8.94 5.42 -11.73
CA GLN A 70 -8.85 5.48 -13.19
C GLN A 70 -10.22 5.53 -13.86
N LYS A 71 -11.18 4.74 -13.38
CA LYS A 71 -12.57 4.77 -13.85
C LYS A 71 -13.22 6.14 -13.60
N ARG A 72 -13.01 6.72 -12.41
CA ARG A 72 -13.52 8.04 -12.05
C ARG A 72 -12.96 9.12 -12.97
N ILE A 73 -11.66 9.12 -13.24
CA ILE A 73 -11.01 10.09 -14.13
C ILE A 73 -11.59 9.98 -15.55
N LYS A 74 -11.69 8.78 -16.11
CA LYS A 74 -12.26 8.55 -17.45
C LYS A 74 -13.72 8.98 -17.57
N LEU A 75 -14.50 8.80 -16.50
CA LEU A 75 -15.91 9.21 -16.49
C LEU A 75 -16.07 10.74 -16.42
N LEU A 76 -15.21 11.42 -15.66
CA LEU A 76 -15.28 12.87 -15.49
C LEU A 76 -14.65 13.65 -16.65
N TYR A 77 -13.56 13.11 -17.22
CA TYR A 77 -12.75 13.77 -18.24
C TYR A 77 -12.47 12.79 -19.40
N PRO A 78 -13.50 12.44 -20.20
CA PRO A 78 -13.34 11.46 -21.28
C PRO A 78 -12.42 11.93 -22.41
N GLU A 79 -12.28 13.25 -22.60
CA GLU A 79 -11.52 13.84 -23.70
C GLU A 79 -10.24 14.55 -23.23
N LYS A 80 -10.37 15.50 -22.29
CA LYS A 80 -9.23 16.24 -21.72
C LYS A 80 -9.49 16.63 -20.26
N SER A 81 -8.41 16.60 -19.48
CA SER A 81 -8.34 17.26 -18.18
C SER A 81 -8.23 18.79 -18.37
N PRO A 82 -8.91 19.60 -17.53
CA PRO A 82 -8.78 21.06 -17.55
C PRO A 82 -7.45 21.56 -16.95
N TYR A 83 -6.67 20.69 -16.32
CA TYR A 83 -5.33 20.94 -15.77
C TYR A 83 -4.30 20.03 -16.42
#